data_AF-A0A395HJS3-F1
#
_entry.id   AF-A0A395HJS3-F1
#
_cell.length_a   1.000
_cell.length_b   1.000
_cell.length_c   1.000
_cell.angle_alpha   90.00
_cell.angle_beta   90.00
_cell.angle_gamma   90.00
#
_symmetry.space_group_name_H-M   'P 1'
#
loop_
_entity.id
_entity.type
_entity.pdbx_description
1 polymer ?
#
loop_
_entity_poly.entity_id
_entity_poly.type
_entity_poly.pdbx_seq_one_letter_code
_entity_poly.pdbx_strand_id
1 'polypeptide(L)'
;MSDYGDHGDEDNYDYDPAEQEYDDNEPEDFINPEDVDVAEGADDYGESYAPAVNGDRVVVSGDPNAGYSGKVMEQSREKKVPNDQRTTTPYMTKYERARVLGTRALQISMNAPVLVDLEGETDPLQIAIKELNQKKIPLIVRRYLPDGWYEDWTCEELL
;
A
#
# COMPACT_ATOMS: atom_id res chain seq x y z
N MET A 1 35.21 48.74 -45.77
CA MET A 1 34.22 48.02 -44.95
C MET A 1 33.01 47.88 -45.87
N SER A 2 32.97 46.89 -46.79
CA SER A 2 32.67 45.46 -46.56
C SER A 2 31.36 45.31 -45.79
N ASP A 3 30.31 44.61 -46.21
CA ASP A 3 29.85 43.94 -47.42
C ASP A 3 28.36 43.68 -47.11
N TYR A 4 27.43 43.93 -48.03
CA TYR A 4 25.99 43.98 -47.80
C TYR A 4 25.36 42.70 -48.38
N GLY A 5 25.07 41.71 -47.53
CA GLY A 5 24.21 40.56 -47.87
C GLY A 5 22.99 40.62 -46.96
N ASP A 6 21.83 41.07 -47.45
CA ASP A 6 20.84 40.26 -48.17
C ASP A 6 20.17 39.23 -47.25
N HIS A 7 19.13 39.68 -46.55
CA HIS A 7 18.17 38.86 -45.81
C HIS A 7 16.75 39.26 -46.24
N GLY A 8 16.36 38.83 -47.44
CA GLY A 8 15.02 38.26 -47.65
C GLY A 8 15.16 36.76 -47.42
N ASP A 9 14.14 35.98 -47.07
CA ASP A 9 12.72 36.18 -46.85
C ASP A 9 12.25 34.80 -46.30
N GLU A 10 10.98 34.69 -45.94
CA GLU A 10 10.21 33.45 -45.88
C GLU A 10 10.26 32.56 -44.61
N ASP A 11 9.10 32.57 -43.96
CA ASP A 11 8.58 31.57 -43.05
C ASP A 11 8.75 30.13 -43.58
N ASN A 12 9.29 29.23 -42.74
CA ASN A 12 8.87 27.84 -42.76
C ASN A 12 8.99 27.22 -41.36
N TYR A 13 7.85 27.00 -40.73
CA TYR A 13 7.73 26.21 -39.52
C TYR A 13 7.97 24.74 -39.88
N ASP A 14 9.16 24.22 -39.58
CA ASP A 14 9.41 22.77 -39.66
C ASP A 14 9.68 22.24 -38.24
N TYR A 15 8.59 21.99 -37.52
CA TYR A 15 8.62 21.17 -36.31
C TYR A 15 8.66 19.72 -36.78
N ASP A 16 9.87 19.17 -36.87
CA ASP A 16 10.08 17.73 -37.03
C ASP A 16 10.01 17.07 -35.64
N PRO A 17 8.94 16.32 -35.31
CA PRO A 17 8.93 15.54 -34.09
C PRO A 17 9.90 14.38 -34.32
N ALA A 18 11.13 14.52 -33.83
CA ALA A 18 12.11 13.45 -33.83
C ALA A 18 11.43 12.15 -33.37
N GLU A 19 11.26 11.22 -34.31
CA GLU A 19 10.75 9.89 -34.03
C GLU A 19 11.62 9.32 -32.91
N GLN A 20 11.03 9.10 -31.73
CA GLN A 20 11.68 8.32 -30.69
C GLN A 20 11.74 6.90 -31.21
N GLU A 21 12.88 6.57 -31.81
CA GLU A 21 13.27 5.20 -32.09
C GLU A 21 13.34 4.48 -30.74
N TYR A 22 12.34 3.65 -30.45
CA TYR A 22 12.38 2.77 -29.29
C TYR A 22 13.45 1.72 -29.56
N ASP A 23 14.59 1.86 -28.89
CA ASP A 23 15.61 0.81 -28.84
C ASP A 23 15.05 -0.36 -28.03
N ASP A 24 14.69 -1.43 -28.74
CA ASP A 24 14.14 -2.71 -28.26
C ASP A 24 15.22 -3.56 -27.54
N ASN A 25 16.12 -2.93 -26.79
CA ASN A 25 17.08 -3.63 -25.96
C ASN A 25 16.35 -4.15 -24.71
N GLU A 26 15.95 -5.42 -24.79
CA GLU A 26 15.47 -6.25 -23.68
C GLU A 26 16.39 -6.12 -22.45
N PRO A 27 15.85 -6.13 -21.22
CA PRO A 27 16.68 -6.22 -20.03
C PRO A 27 17.33 -7.61 -19.96
N GLU A 28 18.59 -7.73 -20.43
CA GLU A 28 19.47 -8.89 -20.24
C GLU A 28 19.97 -9.04 -18.79
N ASP A 29 19.09 -8.90 -17.80
CA ASP A 29 19.40 -9.27 -16.41
C ASP A 29 18.64 -10.54 -16.02
N PHE A 30 18.74 -11.57 -16.85
CA PHE A 30 18.48 -12.95 -16.41
C PHE A 30 19.69 -13.42 -15.59
N ILE A 31 19.58 -13.31 -14.27
CA ILE A 31 20.56 -13.90 -13.35
C ILE A 31 20.61 -15.41 -13.60
N ASN A 32 21.74 -15.87 -14.11
CA ASN A 32 22.00 -17.28 -14.31
C ASN A 32 22.09 -17.97 -12.94
N PRO A 33 21.31 -19.02 -12.65
CA PRO A 33 21.26 -19.65 -11.33
C PRO A 33 22.61 -20.19 -10.83
N GLU A 34 23.58 -20.37 -11.72
CA GLU A 34 24.92 -20.88 -11.39
C GLU A 34 25.95 -19.77 -11.06
N ASP A 35 25.63 -18.50 -11.35
CA ASP A 35 26.52 -17.35 -11.09
C ASP A 35 26.21 -16.63 -9.76
N VAL A 36 25.36 -17.22 -8.91
CA VAL A 36 25.07 -16.72 -7.56
C VAL A 36 26.13 -17.27 -6.60
N ASP A 37 27.22 -16.54 -6.43
CA ASP A 37 28.15 -16.79 -5.32
C ASP A 37 27.38 -16.64 -4.00
N VAL A 38 27.20 -17.77 -3.30
CA VAL A 38 26.57 -17.84 -1.99
C VAL A 38 27.47 -17.10 -0.99
N ALA A 39 27.27 -15.79 -0.88
CA ALA A 39 27.76 -15.04 0.26
C ALA A 39 27.05 -15.56 1.50
N GLU A 40 27.78 -16.32 2.32
CA GLU A 40 27.39 -16.72 3.68
C GLU A 40 27.15 -15.45 4.52
N GLY A 41 25.92 -14.96 4.47
CA GLY A 41 25.38 -13.88 5.29
C GLY A 41 23.87 -14.04 5.44
N ALA A 42 23.40 -15.29 5.38
CA ALA A 42 21.99 -15.68 5.48
C ALA A 42 21.56 -15.85 6.93
N ASP A 43 21.90 -14.90 7.81
CA ASP A 43 21.42 -14.91 9.18
C ASP A 43 20.92 -13.51 9.54
N ASP A 44 19.60 -13.41 9.72
CA ASP A 44 18.85 -12.31 10.38
C ASP A 44 17.82 -11.53 9.52
N TYR A 45 16.98 -12.25 8.77
CA TYR A 45 15.60 -11.81 8.50
C TYR A 45 14.61 -12.45 9.48
N GLY A 46 15.06 -12.63 10.74
CA GLY A 46 14.29 -13.18 11.84
C GLY A 46 13.60 -12.13 12.70
N GLU A 47 13.44 -10.89 12.21
CA GLU A 47 12.79 -9.83 12.98
C GLU A 47 11.27 -9.95 12.90
N SER A 48 10.73 -10.70 13.87
CA SER A 48 9.35 -10.76 14.34
C SER A 48 8.28 -10.09 13.47
N TYR A 49 7.96 -10.67 12.30
CA TYR A 49 6.58 -10.67 11.82
C TYR A 49 5.79 -11.58 12.74
N ALA A 50 5.54 -11.15 13.97
CA ALA A 50 4.47 -11.72 14.75
C ALA A 50 3.20 -11.38 13.98
N PRO A 51 2.52 -12.37 13.36
CA PRO A 51 1.26 -12.09 12.73
C PRO A 51 0.35 -11.55 13.84
N ALA A 52 -0.40 -10.50 13.56
CA ALA A 52 -1.46 -10.00 14.45
C ALA A 52 -2.63 -11.01 14.52
N VAL A 53 -2.31 -12.29 14.66
CA VAL A 53 -3.23 -13.37 14.97
C VAL A 53 -3.43 -13.34 16.47
N ASN A 54 -4.62 -12.87 16.85
CA ASN A 54 -5.12 -12.74 18.21
C ASN A 54 -4.63 -11.51 18.96
N GLY A 55 -5.27 -10.38 18.72
CA GLY A 55 -5.17 -9.27 19.68
C GLY A 55 -5.95 -8.02 19.33
N ASP A 56 -5.75 -7.46 18.15
CA ASP A 56 -6.30 -6.14 17.89
C ASP A 56 -6.92 -6.10 16.50
N ARG A 57 -8.20 -5.69 16.44
CA ARG A 57 -8.94 -5.50 15.19
C ARG A 57 -8.42 -4.30 14.40
N VAL A 58 -7.24 -3.78 14.74
CA VAL A 58 -6.71 -2.51 14.29
C VAL A 58 -5.65 -2.73 13.21
N VAL A 59 -5.89 -2.19 12.03
CA VAL A 59 -4.89 -2.03 10.97
C VAL A 59 -4.36 -0.60 11.01
N VAL A 60 -3.07 -0.45 11.24
CA VAL A 60 -2.40 0.86 11.24
C VAL A 60 -2.20 1.32 9.80
N SER A 61 -2.58 2.57 9.51
CA SER A 61 -2.23 3.25 8.27
C SER A 61 -0.80 3.81 8.42
N GLY A 62 0.14 3.35 7.57
CA GLY A 62 1.55 3.80 7.59
C GLY A 62 2.57 2.71 7.96
N ASP A 63 3.67 3.13 8.59
CA ASP A 63 4.81 2.26 8.94
C ASP A 63 4.39 1.14 9.91
N PRO A 64 4.55 -0.15 9.54
CA PRO A 64 4.25 -1.29 10.40
C PRO A 64 4.98 -1.29 11.74
N ASN A 65 6.16 -0.67 11.84
CA ASN A 65 6.97 -0.65 13.06
C ASN A 65 6.46 0.34 14.11
N ALA A 66 5.56 1.26 13.74
CA ALA A 66 5.00 2.25 14.67
C ALA A 66 4.15 1.61 15.80
N GLY A 67 3.70 0.36 15.64
CA GLY A 67 2.81 -0.35 16.58
C GLY A 67 3.47 -1.35 17.53
N TYR A 68 4.76 -1.69 17.37
CA TYR A 68 5.34 -2.91 17.98
C TYR A 68 6.05 -2.70 19.33
N SER A 69 6.07 -1.48 19.88
CA SER A 69 6.64 -1.27 21.21
C SER A 69 5.63 -1.67 22.29
N GLY A 70 5.86 -2.80 22.98
CA GLY A 70 5.02 -3.35 24.06
C GLY A 70 4.80 -2.43 25.27
N LYS A 71 5.27 -1.18 25.26
CA LYS A 71 4.94 -0.13 26.24
C LYS A 71 3.87 0.88 25.75
N VAL A 72 3.35 0.72 24.53
CA VAL A 72 2.50 1.73 23.85
C VAL A 72 1.01 1.64 24.21
N MET A 73 0.52 0.54 24.78
CA MET A 73 -0.93 0.27 24.87
C MET A 73 -1.72 1.22 25.81
N GLU A 74 -1.07 1.81 26.81
CA GLU A 74 -1.71 2.73 27.76
C GLU A 74 -1.60 4.20 27.32
N GLN A 75 -0.44 4.62 26.82
CA GLN A 75 -0.23 5.98 26.26
C GLN A 75 -0.95 6.22 24.94
N SER A 76 -1.24 5.16 24.18
CA SER A 76 -1.99 5.28 22.92
C SER A 76 -3.43 5.73 23.17
N ARG A 77 -4.13 5.18 24.17
CA ARG A 77 -5.55 5.53 24.40
C ARG A 77 -5.79 7.01 24.71
N GLU A 78 -4.83 7.69 25.33
CA GLU A 78 -4.90 9.12 25.66
C GLU A 78 -4.87 10.03 24.43
N LYS A 79 -4.34 9.54 23.31
CA LYS A 79 -4.17 10.29 22.06
C LYS A 79 -5.25 9.98 21.02
N LYS A 80 -6.34 9.35 21.42
CA LYS A 80 -7.48 9.08 20.54
C LYS A 80 -8.32 10.33 20.34
N VAL A 81 -8.48 10.75 19.08
CA VAL A 81 -9.43 11.79 18.71
C VAL A 81 -10.86 11.24 18.84
N PRO A 82 -11.78 11.95 19.52
CA PRO A 82 -13.20 11.58 19.59
C PRO A 82 -13.84 11.44 18.20
N ASN A 83 -14.79 10.53 18.05
CA ASN A 83 -15.38 10.20 16.74
C ASN A 83 -16.06 11.40 16.05
N ASP A 84 -16.59 12.34 16.84
CA ASP A 84 -17.25 13.60 16.43
C ASP A 84 -16.25 14.70 16.00
N GLN A 85 -14.97 14.53 16.33
CA GLN A 85 -13.90 15.49 16.06
C GLN A 85 -12.89 14.97 15.02
N ARG A 86 -13.21 13.87 14.34
CA ARG A 86 -12.39 13.31 13.24
C ARG A 86 -12.38 14.27 12.06
N THR A 87 -11.21 14.50 11.48
CA THR A 87 -10.96 15.44 10.39
C THR A 87 -10.50 14.75 9.10
N THR A 88 -10.01 13.50 9.18
CA THR A 88 -9.53 12.79 8.00
C THR A 88 -10.68 12.36 7.07
N THR A 89 -10.34 12.01 5.83
CA THR A 89 -11.29 11.69 4.77
C THR A 89 -12.23 10.51 5.10
N PRO A 90 -13.53 10.56 4.79
CA PRO A 90 -14.42 9.41 4.99
C PRO A 90 -14.20 8.29 3.97
N TYR A 91 -13.34 8.48 2.97
CA TYR A 91 -13.03 7.47 1.95
C TYR A 91 -11.87 6.57 2.40
N MET A 92 -11.96 5.29 2.06
CA MET A 92 -10.84 4.36 2.24
C MET A 92 -9.72 4.69 1.24
N THR A 93 -8.50 4.88 1.72
CA THR A 93 -7.37 5.10 0.81
C THR A 93 -6.97 3.80 0.10
N LYS A 94 -6.30 3.90 -1.05
CA LYS A 94 -5.78 2.71 -1.77
C LYS A 94 -4.84 1.86 -0.92
N TYR A 95 -4.08 2.49 -0.02
CA TYR A 95 -3.14 1.82 0.90
C TYR A 95 -3.88 1.06 1.99
N GLU A 96 -4.91 1.68 2.58
CA GLU A 96 -5.77 1.06 3.58
C GLU A 96 -6.52 -0.13 2.97
N ARG A 97 -7.10 0.04 1.78
CA ARG A 97 -7.79 -1.05 1.07
C ARG A 97 -6.87 -2.24 0.84
N ALA A 98 -5.65 -2.00 0.34
CA ALA A 98 -4.67 -3.07 0.12
C ALA A 98 -4.31 -3.78 1.43
N ARG A 99 -4.06 -3.03 2.51
CA ARG A 99 -3.69 -3.59 3.81
C ARG A 99 -4.84 -4.38 4.44
N VAL A 100 -6.06 -3.84 4.42
CA VAL A 100 -7.27 -4.49 4.93
C VAL A 100 -7.51 -5.82 4.21
N LEU A 101 -7.45 -5.82 2.88
CA LEU A 101 -7.63 -7.04 2.09
C LEU A 101 -6.52 -8.07 2.38
N GLY A 102 -5.26 -7.64 2.43
CA GLY A 102 -4.13 -8.52 2.74
C GLY A 102 -4.22 -9.14 4.13
N THR A 103 -4.47 -8.32 5.16
CA THR A 103 -4.66 -8.80 6.54
C THR A 103 -5.85 -9.74 6.65
N ARG A 104 -6.98 -9.41 6.01
CA ARG A 104 -8.17 -10.25 6.09
C ARG A 104 -8.02 -11.56 5.32
N ALA A 105 -7.43 -11.54 4.13
CA ALA A 105 -7.10 -12.74 3.37
C ALA A 105 -6.16 -13.67 4.16
N LEU A 106 -5.17 -13.11 4.86
CA LEU A 106 -4.29 -13.87 5.74
C LEU A 106 -5.04 -14.51 6.90
N GLN A 107 -5.98 -13.80 7.52
CA GLN A 107 -6.81 -14.40 8.58
C GLN A 107 -7.64 -15.56 8.04
N ILE A 108 -8.25 -15.41 6.86
CA ILE A 108 -9.05 -16.46 6.22
C ILE A 108 -8.19 -17.68 5.87
N SER A 109 -6.97 -17.47 5.37
CA SER A 109 -6.05 -18.58 5.07
C SER A 109 -5.63 -19.35 6.31
N MET A 110 -5.60 -18.70 7.47
CA MET A 110 -5.41 -19.31 8.79
C MET A 110 -6.72 -19.83 9.42
N ASN A 111 -7.71 -20.15 8.59
CA ASN A 111 -9.01 -20.70 8.98
C ASN A 111 -9.82 -19.80 9.93
N ALA A 112 -9.63 -18.48 9.90
CA ALA A 112 -10.50 -17.57 10.63
C ALA A 112 -11.95 -17.63 10.11
N PRO A 113 -12.96 -17.38 10.97
CA PRO A 113 -14.36 -17.38 10.55
C PRO A 113 -14.65 -16.34 9.46
N VAL A 114 -15.33 -16.78 8.39
CA VAL A 114 -15.82 -15.94 7.29
C VAL A 114 -17.24 -15.44 7.62
N LEU A 115 -17.52 -14.17 7.32
CA LEU A 115 -18.76 -13.47 7.68
C LEU A 115 -19.73 -13.27 6.50
N VAL A 116 -19.37 -13.77 5.33
CA VAL A 116 -20.19 -13.77 4.10
C VAL A 116 -20.48 -15.18 3.64
N ASP A 117 -21.57 -15.34 2.91
CA ASP A 117 -21.90 -16.61 2.27
C ASP A 117 -20.96 -16.87 1.10
N LEU A 118 -20.41 -18.08 1.06
CA LEU A 118 -19.53 -18.56 -0.01
C LEU A 118 -20.39 -19.18 -1.12
N GLU A 119 -20.19 -18.72 -2.35
CA GLU A 119 -20.83 -19.18 -3.59
C GLU A 119 -19.84 -19.98 -4.46
N GLY A 120 -18.88 -20.65 -3.82
CA GLY A 120 -17.83 -21.43 -4.48
C GLY A 120 -16.47 -20.73 -4.54
N GLU A 121 -16.31 -19.58 -3.90
CA GLU A 121 -15.00 -18.94 -3.75
C GLU A 121 -14.09 -19.78 -2.83
N THR A 122 -12.89 -20.12 -3.33
CA THR A 122 -11.86 -20.86 -2.60
C THR A 122 -10.63 -20.02 -2.27
N ASP A 123 -10.39 -18.96 -3.05
CA ASP A 123 -9.29 -18.04 -2.83
C ASP A 123 -9.57 -17.10 -1.65
N PRO A 124 -8.73 -17.07 -0.60
CA PRO A 124 -8.88 -16.16 0.54
C PRO A 124 -8.99 -14.69 0.16
N LEU A 125 -8.30 -14.26 -0.91
CA LEU A 125 -8.36 -12.87 -1.36
C LEU A 125 -9.73 -12.54 -1.96
N GLN A 126 -10.29 -13.41 -2.81
CA GLN A 126 -11.66 -13.23 -3.32
C GLN A 126 -12.69 -13.16 -2.18
N ILE A 127 -12.54 -14.02 -1.17
CA ILE A 127 -13.43 -14.01 -0.01
C ILE A 127 -13.31 -12.68 0.76
N ALA A 128 -12.09 -12.20 1.00
CA ALA A 128 -11.86 -10.90 1.65
C ALA A 128 -12.44 -9.73 0.82
N ILE A 129 -12.33 -9.76 -0.51
CA ILE A 129 -12.94 -8.76 -1.40
C ILE A 129 -14.47 -8.80 -1.26
N LYS A 130 -15.08 -9.98 -1.23
CA LYS A 130 -16.52 -10.17 -1.03
C LYS A 130 -16.98 -9.61 0.32
N GLU A 131 -16.22 -9.87 1.39
CA GLU A 131 -16.48 -9.29 2.71
C GLU A 131 -16.34 -7.77 2.73
N LEU A 132 -15.35 -7.20 2.05
CA LEU A 132 -15.17 -5.74 1.98
C LEU A 132 -16.34 -5.08 1.24
N ASN A 133 -16.78 -5.66 0.12
CA ASN A 133 -17.89 -5.16 -0.68
C ASN A 133 -19.22 -5.20 0.08
N GLN A 134 -19.43 -6.20 0.94
CA GLN A 134 -20.59 -6.29 1.83
C GLN A 134 -20.42 -5.53 3.15
N LYS A 135 -19.31 -4.78 3.32
CA LYS A 135 -18.98 -4.03 4.54
C LYS A 135 -18.96 -4.90 5.82
N LYS A 136 -18.61 -6.18 5.69
CA LYS A 136 -18.57 -7.14 6.82
C LYS A 136 -17.18 -7.39 7.40
N ILE A 137 -16.14 -6.71 6.91
CA ILE A 137 -14.79 -6.90 7.44
C ILE A 137 -14.71 -6.37 8.89
N PRO A 138 -14.31 -7.22 9.87
CA PRO A 138 -14.31 -6.88 11.29
C PRO A 138 -13.07 -6.08 11.72
N LEU A 139 -12.56 -5.15 10.90
CA LEU A 139 -11.33 -4.40 11.13
C LEU A 139 -11.57 -2.88 11.26
N ILE A 140 -10.66 -2.22 11.95
CA ILE A 140 -10.61 -0.78 12.23
C ILE A 140 -9.30 -0.24 11.67
N VAL A 141 -9.35 0.77 10.83
CA VAL A 141 -8.19 1.54 10.38
C VAL A 141 -7.84 2.59 11.43
N ARG A 142 -6.62 2.55 11.97
CA ARG A 142 -6.07 3.61 12.81
C ARG A 142 -5.18 4.53 11.98
N ARG A 143 -5.58 5.79 11.86
CA ARG A 143 -4.83 6.84 11.16
C ARG A 143 -4.10 7.69 12.17
N TYR A 144 -2.77 7.67 12.15
CA TYR A 144 -1.95 8.55 12.97
C TYR A 144 -1.79 9.91 12.31
N LEU A 145 -1.95 10.96 13.10
CA LEU A 145 -1.72 12.35 12.74
C LEU A 145 -0.26 12.73 13.05
N PRO A 146 0.31 13.77 12.40
CA PRO A 146 1.70 14.16 12.60
C PRO A 146 2.08 14.55 14.03
N ASP A 147 1.11 14.97 14.84
CA ASP A 147 1.25 15.31 16.26
C ASP A 147 1.20 14.09 17.20
N GLY A 148 1.01 12.89 16.63
CA GLY A 148 0.91 11.62 17.34
C GLY A 148 -0.48 11.30 17.86
N TRP A 149 -1.48 12.15 17.61
CA TRP A 149 -2.89 11.79 17.81
C TRP A 149 -3.32 10.76 16.77
N TYR A 150 -4.42 10.06 17.00
CA TYR A 150 -4.98 9.16 15.99
C TYR A 150 -6.49 9.15 15.95
N GLU A 151 -6.99 8.81 14.77
CA GLU A 151 -8.40 8.58 14.49
C GLU A 151 -8.63 7.10 14.19
N ASP A 152 -9.59 6.47 14.87
CA ASP A 152 -10.04 5.12 14.55
C ASP A 152 -11.22 5.20 13.58
N TRP A 153 -11.14 4.49 12.46
CA TRP A 153 -12.17 4.39 11.42
C TRP A 153 -12.55 2.92 11.20
N THR A 154 -13.81 2.56 11.31
CA THR A 154 -14.26 1.19 11.00
C THR A 154 -14.24 0.95 9.48
N CYS A 155 -13.92 -0.27 9.05
CA CYS A 155 -14.01 -0.61 7.62
C CYS A 155 -15.44 -0.52 7.07
N GLU A 156 -16.44 -0.62 7.95
CA GLU A 156 -17.86 -0.46 7.62
C GLU A 156 -18.23 0.99 7.28
N GLU A 157 -17.72 1.96 8.05
CA GLU A 157 -18.06 3.38 7.86
C GLU A 157 -17.25 4.07 6.75
N LEU A 158 -16.09 3.53 6.39
CA LEU A 158 -15.29 4.06 5.28
C LEU A 158 -15.97 3.76 3.94
N LEU A 159 -16.14 4.77 3.10
CA LEU A 159 -16.77 4.66 1.78
C LEU A 159 -15.90 3.89 0.79
#